data_AF-A0A5F5XZK3-F1
#
_entry.id   AF-A0A5F5XZK3-F1
#
_cell.length_a   1.000
_cell.length_b   1.000
_cell.length_c   1.000
_cell.angle_alpha   90.00
_cell.angle_beta   90.00
_cell.angle_gamma   90.00
#
_symmetry.space_group_name_H-M   'P 1'
#
loop_
_entity.id
_entity.type
_entity.pdbx_description
1 polymer ?
#
loop_
_entity_poly.entity_id
_entity_poly.type
_entity_poly.pdbx_seq_one_letter_code
_entity_poly.pdbx_strand_id
1 'polypeptide(L)'
;MHPFWNTIVKVFPTWLAPNLITFSGFLLVVFNFLLMAYFDPDFYASAPGHKHVPDWVWIVVGILNFIAYTLDGVDGKQARRTNSSTPLGELFDHGLDSWSCVYFVVTVYSIFGRGPSGVSVFVLYLLLWVVLFSFILSHWEKYNTGILFLPWGYDISQVTISFVYIVTAIVGVEAWYEPFLFNFLYRDLFTAMIIGCALCVTLPMSLLNFFRSYKNNTLKHNSVYEAMVPFFSPCLLFILSTAWILQSPSDILEIHPRLFYFMVGTAFANITCQLIVCQMSSTRCPTLNWLLVPLFLVVLVVNLGVASYVESVLLYTLTAVFTLAHIHYGVRVVSHLEQNWFYLVLVSSRKVAKEKFQKKVAYESSWKNWDSPYKYWIISRYIISDTVSLMSMLQ
;
A
#
# COMPACT_ATOMS: atom_id res chain seq x y z
N MET A 1 -11.94 -11.08 4.67
CA MET A 1 -11.84 -12.43 5.27
C MET A 1 -11.79 -12.40 6.82
N HIS A 2 -12.67 -11.62 7.50
CA HIS A 2 -12.49 -11.31 8.92
C HIS A 2 -12.51 -12.49 9.91
N PRO A 3 -13.41 -13.49 9.81
CA PRO A 3 -13.41 -14.62 10.76
C PRO A 3 -12.10 -15.42 10.73
N PHE A 4 -11.52 -15.59 9.53
CA PHE A 4 -10.23 -16.24 9.34
C PHE A 4 -9.12 -15.47 10.03
N TRP A 5 -8.95 -14.17 9.73
CA TRP A 5 -7.90 -13.35 10.35
C TRP A 5 -8.06 -13.18 11.87
N ASN A 6 -9.29 -13.10 12.38
CA ASN A 6 -9.57 -13.09 13.82
C ASN A 6 -9.11 -14.38 14.54
N THR A 7 -8.99 -15.48 13.80
CA THR A 7 -8.45 -16.74 14.31
C THR A 7 -6.93 -16.74 14.22
N ILE A 8 -6.39 -16.40 13.05
CA ILE A 8 -4.94 -16.39 12.80
C ILE A 8 -4.19 -15.41 13.71
N VAL A 9 -4.75 -14.22 13.98
CA VAL A 9 -4.12 -13.23 14.88
C VAL A 9 -3.79 -13.80 16.26
N LYS A 10 -4.54 -14.81 16.74
CA LYS A 10 -4.32 -15.43 18.06
C LYS A 10 -3.03 -16.24 18.13
N VAL A 11 -2.52 -16.70 16.99
CA VAL A 11 -1.26 -17.44 16.87
C VAL A 11 -0.06 -16.52 17.12
N PHE A 12 -0.18 -15.24 16.74
CA PHE A 12 0.89 -14.27 16.93
C PHE A 12 1.06 -13.90 18.40
N PRO A 13 2.31 -13.82 18.90
CA PRO A 13 2.57 -13.37 20.25
C PRO A 13 2.28 -11.87 20.37
N THR A 14 1.87 -11.42 21.56
CA THR A 14 1.45 -10.03 21.79
C THR A 14 2.60 -9.03 21.81
N TRP A 15 3.86 -9.49 21.91
CA TRP A 15 5.04 -8.63 21.77
C TRP A 15 5.37 -8.29 20.31
N LEU A 16 4.81 -9.03 19.35
CA LEU A 16 5.11 -8.80 17.94
C LEU A 16 4.39 -7.52 17.45
N ALA A 17 5.20 -6.56 17.00
CA ALA A 17 4.71 -5.30 16.48
C ALA A 17 3.91 -5.50 15.18
N PRO A 18 2.72 -4.88 15.03
CA PRO A 18 1.92 -4.95 13.81
C PRO A 18 2.69 -4.56 12.55
N ASN A 19 3.44 -3.46 12.59
CA ASN A 19 4.19 -2.99 11.42
C ASN A 19 5.26 -3.99 10.96
N LEU A 20 5.78 -4.84 11.86
CA LEU A 20 6.71 -5.91 11.46
C LEU A 20 5.98 -7.02 10.71
N ILE A 21 4.71 -7.31 11.06
CA ILE A 21 3.86 -8.24 10.32
C ILE A 21 3.63 -7.70 8.90
N THR A 22 3.21 -6.44 8.78
CA THR A 22 3.04 -5.74 7.50
C THR A 22 4.31 -5.79 6.65
N PHE A 23 5.46 -5.40 7.24
CA PHE A 23 6.73 -5.35 6.52
C PHE A 23 7.18 -6.75 6.06
N SER A 24 6.97 -7.77 6.90
CA SER A 24 7.29 -9.15 6.54
C SER A 24 6.44 -9.61 5.36
N GLY A 25 5.13 -9.32 5.36
CA GLY A 25 4.24 -9.61 4.23
C GLY A 25 4.71 -8.93 2.94
N PHE A 26 5.00 -7.63 3.02
CA PHE A 26 5.54 -6.86 1.89
C PHE A 26 6.83 -7.47 1.31
N LEU A 27 7.79 -7.87 2.16
CA LEU A 27 9.04 -8.48 1.70
C LEU A 27 8.82 -9.82 0.98
N LEU A 28 7.80 -10.60 1.36
CA LEU A 28 7.45 -11.83 0.63
C LEU A 28 6.93 -11.52 -0.78
N VAL A 29 6.14 -10.46 -0.94
CA VAL A 29 5.65 -10.03 -2.26
C VAL A 29 6.80 -9.50 -3.13
N VAL A 30 7.72 -8.73 -2.55
CA VAL A 30 8.95 -8.29 -3.24
C VAL A 30 9.78 -9.51 -3.66
N PHE A 31 9.94 -10.50 -2.78
CA PHE A 31 10.66 -11.72 -3.09
C PHE A 31 10.01 -12.48 -4.25
N ASN A 32 8.68 -12.64 -4.26
CA ASN A 32 7.96 -13.24 -5.38
C ASN A 32 8.23 -12.50 -6.71
N PHE A 33 8.18 -11.17 -6.69
CA PHE A 33 8.49 -10.36 -7.87
C PHE A 33 9.92 -10.60 -8.38
N LEU A 34 10.91 -10.61 -7.49
CA LEU A 34 12.32 -10.84 -7.84
C LEU A 34 12.57 -12.27 -8.33
N LEU A 35 11.92 -13.25 -7.70
CA LEU A 35 12.00 -14.66 -8.10
C LEU A 35 11.45 -14.84 -9.53
N MET A 36 10.30 -14.23 -9.83
CA MET A 36 9.75 -14.25 -11.19
C MET A 36 10.57 -13.43 -12.18
N ALA A 37 11.19 -12.31 -11.75
CA ALA A 37 12.10 -11.56 -12.60
C ALA A 37 13.35 -12.38 -12.97
N TYR A 38 13.80 -13.30 -12.12
CA TYR A 38 14.91 -14.20 -12.41
C TYR A 38 14.53 -15.30 -13.40
N PHE A 39 13.37 -15.95 -13.22
CA PHE A 39 12.95 -17.06 -14.08
C PHE A 39 12.26 -16.64 -15.38
N ASP A 40 11.60 -15.49 -15.38
CA ASP A 40 10.79 -14.99 -16.50
C ASP A 40 10.94 -13.47 -16.67
N PRO A 41 12.15 -12.95 -16.95
CA PRO A 41 12.41 -11.51 -16.97
C PRO A 41 11.47 -10.73 -17.92
N ASP A 42 11.22 -11.29 -19.10
CA ASP A 42 10.53 -10.65 -20.22
C ASP A 42 9.13 -11.21 -20.52
N PHE A 43 8.60 -12.06 -19.64
CA PHE A 43 7.27 -12.68 -19.74
C PHE A 43 7.08 -13.71 -20.86
N TYR A 44 8.17 -14.28 -21.37
CA TYR A 44 8.13 -15.30 -22.41
C TYR A 44 8.11 -16.72 -21.86
N ALA A 45 8.42 -16.93 -20.57
CA ALA A 45 8.54 -18.28 -20.02
C ALA A 45 7.23 -19.07 -20.12
N SER A 46 6.08 -18.40 -20.20
CA SER A 46 4.77 -19.04 -20.37
C SER A 46 4.29 -19.11 -21.82
N ALA A 47 5.14 -18.80 -22.80
CA ALA A 47 4.83 -18.91 -24.21
C ALA A 47 5.20 -20.30 -24.77
N PRO A 48 4.49 -20.81 -25.80
CA PRO A 48 4.88 -22.01 -26.52
C PRO A 48 6.31 -21.94 -27.05
N GLY A 49 7.05 -23.05 -26.94
CA GLY A 49 8.42 -23.17 -27.44
C GLY A 49 9.48 -22.47 -26.59
N HIS A 50 9.13 -21.95 -25.40
CA HIS A 50 10.07 -21.34 -24.47
C HIS A 50 10.32 -22.24 -23.26
N LYS A 51 11.39 -21.94 -22.51
CA LYS A 51 11.69 -22.65 -21.27
C LYS A 51 10.72 -22.18 -20.18
N HIS A 52 9.86 -23.08 -19.73
CA HIS A 52 8.90 -22.81 -18.66
C HIS A 52 9.58 -22.59 -17.29
N VAL A 53 8.91 -21.78 -16.46
CA VAL A 53 9.28 -21.59 -15.05
C VAL A 53 9.10 -22.93 -14.32
N PRO A 54 10.07 -23.40 -13.51
CA PRO A 54 9.96 -24.68 -12.82
C PRO A 54 8.76 -24.75 -11.86
N ASP A 55 8.08 -25.89 -11.80
CA ASP A 55 6.83 -26.05 -11.03
C ASP A 55 6.93 -25.68 -9.56
N TRP A 56 8.07 -25.98 -8.92
CA TRP A 56 8.28 -25.63 -7.51
C TRP A 56 8.25 -24.12 -7.27
N VAL A 57 8.63 -23.30 -8.27
CA VAL A 57 8.58 -21.84 -8.17
C VAL A 57 7.14 -21.38 -8.06
N TRP A 58 6.23 -21.95 -8.85
CA TRP A 58 4.81 -21.64 -8.76
C TRP A 58 4.21 -22.01 -7.39
N ILE A 59 4.61 -23.15 -6.83
CA ILE A 59 4.21 -23.55 -5.47
C ILE A 59 4.70 -22.52 -4.44
N VAL A 60 5.98 -22.14 -4.50
CA VAL A 60 6.57 -21.13 -3.60
C VAL A 60 5.85 -19.80 -3.74
N VAL A 61 5.67 -19.30 -4.97
CA VAL A 61 4.98 -18.02 -5.24
C VAL A 61 3.55 -18.04 -4.70
N GLY A 62 2.80 -19.13 -4.92
CA GLY A 62 1.44 -19.31 -4.39
C GLY A 62 1.37 -19.29 -2.86
N ILE A 63 2.24 -20.04 -2.20
CA ILE A 63 2.30 -20.08 -0.73
C ILE A 63 2.70 -18.72 -0.16
N LEU A 64 3.75 -18.10 -0.71
CA LEU A 64 4.24 -16.80 -0.23
C LEU A 64 3.23 -15.68 -0.48
N ASN A 65 2.50 -15.71 -1.61
CA ASN A 65 1.42 -14.77 -1.88
C ASN A 65 0.29 -14.89 -0.85
N PHE A 66 -0.13 -16.12 -0.55
CA PHE A 66 -1.18 -16.37 0.45
C PHE A 66 -0.74 -15.97 1.86
N ILE A 67 0.52 -16.25 2.23
CA ILE A 67 1.09 -15.81 3.51
C ILE A 67 1.12 -14.29 3.55
N ALA A 68 1.65 -13.61 2.53
CA ALA A 68 1.71 -12.16 2.47
C ALA A 68 0.33 -11.51 2.65
N TYR A 69 -0.66 -11.98 1.89
CA TYR A 69 -2.07 -11.57 2.03
C TYR A 69 -2.63 -11.83 3.44
N THR A 70 -2.25 -12.94 4.06
CA THR A 70 -2.68 -13.25 5.43
C THR A 70 -2.03 -12.34 6.46
N LEU A 71 -0.74 -11.99 6.29
CA LEU A 71 -0.02 -11.08 7.17
C LEU A 71 -0.61 -9.66 7.10
N ASP A 72 -0.85 -9.17 5.88
CA ASP A 72 -1.59 -7.93 5.58
C ASP A 72 -2.93 -7.91 6.34
N GLY A 73 -3.83 -8.88 6.12
CA GLY A 73 -5.14 -8.87 6.79
C GLY A 73 -5.12 -9.04 8.33
N VAL A 74 -4.00 -9.48 8.91
CA VAL A 74 -3.85 -9.72 10.36
C VAL A 74 -3.22 -8.55 11.09
N ASP A 75 -2.47 -7.67 10.44
CA ASP A 75 -1.69 -6.62 11.10
C ASP A 75 -2.57 -5.66 11.93
N GLY A 76 -3.69 -5.18 11.39
CA GLY A 76 -4.61 -4.28 12.06
C GLY A 76 -5.40 -5.02 13.13
N LYS A 77 -5.59 -6.34 12.98
CA LYS A 77 -6.18 -7.19 14.02
C LYS A 77 -5.22 -7.29 15.21
N GLN A 78 -3.94 -7.47 14.94
CA GLN A 78 -2.89 -7.46 15.96
C GLN A 78 -2.84 -6.09 16.64
N ALA A 79 -2.82 -4.99 15.87
CA ALA A 79 -2.79 -3.63 16.41
C ALA A 79 -3.95 -3.33 17.38
N ARG A 80 -5.16 -3.80 17.05
CA ARG A 80 -6.33 -3.71 17.96
C ARG A 80 -6.19 -4.60 19.18
N ARG A 81 -5.67 -5.82 19.02
CA ARG A 81 -5.44 -6.77 20.13
C ARG A 81 -4.42 -6.26 21.14
N THR A 82 -3.39 -5.54 20.68
CA THR A 82 -2.29 -5.01 21.51
C THR A 82 -2.48 -3.55 21.90
N ASN A 83 -3.62 -2.93 21.57
CA ASN A 83 -3.88 -1.49 21.77
C ASN A 83 -2.77 -0.58 21.20
N SER A 84 -2.23 -0.93 20.04
CA SER A 84 -1.12 -0.23 19.37
C SER A 84 -1.51 0.32 18.00
N SER A 85 -2.80 0.54 17.74
CA SER A 85 -3.28 1.19 16.52
C SER A 85 -2.84 2.66 16.46
N THR A 86 -2.21 3.06 15.36
CA THR A 86 -1.72 4.42 15.14
C THR A 86 -1.92 4.85 13.68
N PRO A 87 -2.03 6.17 13.39
CA PRO A 87 -2.04 6.67 12.02
C PRO A 87 -0.77 6.31 11.24
N LEU A 88 0.37 6.16 11.92
CA LEU A 88 1.61 5.68 11.33
C LEU A 88 1.50 4.22 10.87
N GLY A 89 0.90 3.35 11.69
CA GLY A 89 0.66 1.95 11.31
C GLY A 89 -0.23 1.86 10.08
N GLU A 90 -1.29 2.67 10.02
CA GLU A 90 -2.20 2.74 8.87
C GLU A 90 -1.53 3.31 7.60
N LEU A 91 -0.65 4.30 7.75
CA LEU A 91 0.20 4.76 6.64
C LEU A 91 1.15 3.67 6.16
N PHE A 92 1.76 2.95 7.09
CA PHE A 92 2.77 1.94 6.78
C PHE A 92 2.14 0.76 6.02
N ASP A 93 0.97 0.30 6.47
CA ASP A 93 0.14 -0.71 5.82
C ASP A 93 -0.23 -0.32 4.39
N HIS A 94 -1.11 0.68 4.25
CA HIS A 94 -1.61 1.08 2.93
C HIS A 94 -0.54 1.69 2.02
N GLY A 95 0.52 2.26 2.60
CA GLY A 95 1.67 2.76 1.85
C GLY A 95 2.42 1.61 1.16
N LEU A 96 2.66 0.51 1.87
CA LEU A 96 3.26 -0.68 1.29
C LEU A 96 2.31 -1.38 0.31
N ASP A 97 1.00 -1.42 0.58
CA ASP A 97 0.01 -1.96 -0.35
C ASP A 97 0.00 -1.24 -1.70
N SER A 98 0.12 0.09 -1.67
CA SER A 98 0.17 0.90 -2.88
C SER A 98 1.33 0.51 -3.79
N TRP A 99 2.45 0.06 -3.19
CA TRP A 99 3.60 -0.45 -3.93
C TRP A 99 3.40 -1.92 -4.31
N SER A 100 2.84 -2.75 -3.42
CA SER A 100 2.52 -4.16 -3.67
C SER A 100 1.61 -4.38 -4.89
N CYS A 101 0.75 -3.41 -5.22
CA CYS A 101 -0.09 -3.46 -6.43
C CYS A 101 0.69 -3.83 -7.70
N VAL A 102 1.88 -3.23 -7.92
CA VAL A 102 2.66 -3.54 -9.12
C VAL A 102 3.24 -4.95 -9.08
N TYR A 103 3.71 -5.38 -7.90
CA TYR A 103 4.29 -6.71 -7.74
C TYR A 103 3.26 -7.80 -7.98
N PHE A 104 2.04 -7.66 -7.46
CA PHE A 104 0.98 -8.64 -7.68
C PHE A 104 0.60 -8.76 -9.16
N VAL A 105 0.33 -7.63 -9.83
CA VAL A 105 -0.08 -7.60 -11.24
C VAL A 105 1.00 -8.19 -12.16
N VAL A 106 2.26 -7.81 -11.93
CA VAL A 106 3.37 -8.28 -12.75
C VAL A 106 3.68 -9.76 -12.51
N THR A 107 3.58 -10.23 -11.27
CA THR A 107 3.84 -11.64 -10.93
C THR A 107 2.76 -12.54 -11.54
N VAL A 108 1.48 -12.19 -11.41
CA VAL A 108 0.38 -13.02 -11.94
C VAL A 108 0.39 -13.08 -13.46
N TYR A 109 0.81 -12.00 -14.12
CA TYR A 109 0.94 -11.98 -15.57
C TYR A 109 1.92 -13.01 -16.11
N SER A 110 2.95 -13.39 -15.32
CA SER A 110 3.91 -14.42 -15.71
C SER A 110 3.23 -15.79 -15.91
N ILE A 111 2.03 -16.04 -15.38
CA ILE A 111 1.25 -17.27 -15.64
C ILE A 111 0.78 -17.32 -17.10
N PHE A 112 0.30 -16.20 -17.63
CA PHE A 112 -0.22 -16.12 -19.00
C PHE A 112 0.88 -15.79 -20.01
N GLY A 113 1.86 -15.00 -19.60
CA GLY A 113 2.95 -14.51 -20.44
C GLY A 113 2.50 -13.62 -21.59
N ARG A 114 3.47 -13.24 -22.42
CA ARG A 114 3.28 -12.58 -23.71
C ARG A 114 3.45 -13.58 -24.85
N GLY A 115 2.95 -13.23 -26.04
CA GLY A 115 3.03 -14.06 -27.24
C GLY A 115 1.65 -14.53 -27.73
N PRO A 116 1.58 -15.45 -28.69
CA PRO A 116 0.32 -15.80 -29.36
C PRO A 116 -0.77 -16.38 -28.43
N SER A 117 -0.38 -17.21 -27.46
CA SER A 117 -1.27 -17.78 -26.45
C SER A 117 -1.39 -16.91 -25.19
N GLY A 118 -0.56 -15.89 -25.04
CA GLY A 118 -0.55 -15.00 -23.88
C GLY A 118 -1.38 -13.74 -24.05
N VAL A 119 -1.14 -12.76 -23.18
CA VAL A 119 -1.72 -11.41 -23.21
C VAL A 119 -0.63 -10.44 -23.63
N SER A 120 -0.91 -9.44 -24.48
CA SER A 120 0.16 -8.50 -24.87
C SER A 120 0.61 -7.64 -23.68
N VAL A 121 1.87 -7.18 -23.70
CA VAL A 121 2.42 -6.30 -22.66
C VAL A 121 1.67 -4.97 -22.60
N PHE A 122 1.12 -4.49 -23.72
CA PHE A 122 0.25 -3.32 -23.72
C PHE A 122 -1.09 -3.58 -23.02
N VAL A 123 -1.72 -4.75 -23.20
CA VAL A 123 -2.95 -5.07 -22.46
C VAL A 123 -2.65 -5.21 -20.97
N LEU A 124 -1.52 -5.81 -20.58
CA LEU A 124 -1.11 -5.84 -19.17
C LEU A 124 -0.91 -4.43 -18.60
N TYR A 125 -0.30 -3.52 -19.35
CA TYR A 125 -0.14 -2.13 -18.95
C TYR A 125 -1.49 -1.49 -18.60
N LEU A 126 -2.52 -1.72 -19.43
CA LEU A 126 -3.88 -1.24 -19.16
C LEU A 126 -4.51 -1.95 -17.95
N LEU A 127 -4.25 -3.24 -17.74
CA LEU A 127 -4.71 -3.94 -16.53
C LEU A 127 -4.05 -3.42 -15.26
N LEU A 128 -2.75 -3.07 -15.32
CA LEU A 128 -2.06 -2.39 -14.24
C LEU A 128 -2.73 -1.06 -13.92
N TRP A 129 -3.11 -0.26 -14.92
CA TRP A 129 -3.88 0.97 -14.71
C TRP A 129 -5.18 0.72 -13.97
N VAL A 130 -5.94 -0.30 -14.37
CA VAL A 130 -7.22 -0.63 -13.74
C VAL A 130 -7.02 -0.97 -12.26
N VAL A 131 -5.98 -1.74 -11.93
CA VAL A 131 -5.66 -2.10 -10.54
C VAL A 131 -5.20 -0.89 -9.74
N LEU A 132 -4.25 -0.09 -10.26
CA LEU A 132 -3.77 1.13 -9.59
C LEU A 132 -4.90 2.16 -9.43
N PHE A 133 -5.76 2.32 -10.44
CA PHE A 133 -6.94 3.18 -10.35
C PHE A 133 -7.92 2.70 -9.28
N SER A 134 -8.17 1.39 -9.22
CA SER A 134 -9.04 0.79 -8.18
C SER A 134 -8.48 1.04 -6.78
N PHE A 135 -7.15 0.99 -6.61
CA PHE A 135 -6.49 1.31 -5.35
C PHE A 135 -6.63 2.78 -4.98
N ILE A 136 -6.29 3.71 -5.87
CA ILE A 136 -6.40 5.15 -5.54
C ILE A 136 -7.86 5.58 -5.35
N LEU A 137 -8.83 4.90 -5.97
CA LEU A 137 -10.24 5.21 -5.84
C LEU A 137 -10.75 5.02 -4.39
N SER A 138 -10.31 3.97 -3.69
CA SER A 138 -10.66 3.77 -2.27
C SER A 138 -10.06 4.87 -1.38
N HIS A 139 -8.85 5.33 -1.71
CA HIS A 139 -8.24 6.47 -1.04
C HIS A 139 -8.90 7.79 -1.42
N TRP A 140 -9.32 7.98 -2.67
CA TRP A 140 -10.12 9.14 -3.06
C TRP A 140 -11.43 9.19 -2.26
N GLU A 141 -12.10 8.05 -2.09
CA GLU A 141 -13.29 7.95 -1.26
C GLU A 141 -12.98 8.39 0.17
N LYS A 142 -11.95 7.81 0.81
CA LYS A 142 -11.56 8.18 2.17
C LYS A 142 -11.16 9.65 2.32
N TYR A 143 -10.47 10.21 1.33
CA TYR A 143 -10.09 11.63 1.33
C TYR A 143 -11.33 12.52 1.44
N ASN A 144 -12.41 12.14 0.76
CA ASN A 144 -13.66 12.89 0.72
C ASN A 144 -14.63 12.59 1.87
N THR A 145 -14.74 11.33 2.29
CA THR A 145 -15.74 10.87 3.28
C THR A 145 -15.17 10.69 4.68
N GLY A 146 -13.83 10.56 4.80
CA GLY A 146 -13.15 10.21 6.05
C GLY A 146 -13.14 8.73 6.41
N ILE A 147 -13.82 7.87 5.64
CA ILE A 147 -13.91 6.44 5.89
C ILE A 147 -13.30 5.68 4.73
N LEU A 148 -12.37 4.77 5.02
CA LEU A 148 -11.81 3.88 4.01
C LEU A 148 -12.71 2.65 3.87
N PHE A 149 -13.30 2.49 2.69
CA PHE A 149 -14.00 1.26 2.31
C PHE A 149 -13.10 0.44 1.39
N LEU A 150 -12.79 -0.79 1.79
CA LEU A 150 -12.05 -1.73 0.97
C LEU A 150 -13.03 -2.77 0.40
N PRO A 151 -13.18 -2.88 -0.93
CA PRO A 151 -14.04 -3.88 -1.54
C PRO A 151 -13.54 -5.29 -1.25
N TRP A 152 -14.47 -6.22 -0.99
CA TRP A 152 -14.19 -7.66 -0.87
C TRP A 152 -13.54 -8.30 -2.12
N GLY A 153 -13.53 -7.61 -3.25
CA GLY A 153 -12.96 -8.11 -4.51
C GLY A 153 -11.45 -8.32 -4.40
N TYR A 154 -10.77 -7.50 -3.60
CA TYR A 154 -9.35 -7.68 -3.28
C TYR A 154 -9.09 -8.99 -2.54
N ASP A 155 -9.89 -9.29 -1.51
CA ASP A 155 -9.76 -10.53 -0.74
C ASP A 155 -9.90 -11.77 -1.65
N ILE A 156 -10.94 -11.77 -2.48
CA ILE A 156 -11.21 -12.87 -3.40
C ILE A 156 -10.09 -13.01 -4.43
N SER A 157 -9.58 -11.89 -4.97
CA SER A 157 -8.51 -11.94 -5.97
C SER A 157 -7.21 -12.50 -5.39
N GLN A 158 -6.81 -12.12 -4.17
CA GLN A 158 -5.58 -12.61 -3.54
C GLN A 158 -5.62 -14.11 -3.24
N VAL A 159 -6.75 -14.61 -2.72
CA VAL A 159 -6.94 -16.05 -2.50
C VAL A 159 -6.95 -16.80 -3.83
N THR A 160 -7.67 -16.28 -4.83
CA THR A 160 -7.78 -16.92 -6.14
C THR A 160 -6.42 -17.00 -6.83
N ILE A 161 -5.66 -15.90 -6.87
CA ILE A 161 -4.34 -15.85 -7.50
C ILE A 161 -3.37 -16.81 -6.82
N SER A 162 -3.40 -16.89 -5.48
CA SER A 162 -2.58 -17.86 -4.72
C SER A 162 -2.87 -19.30 -5.14
N PHE A 163 -4.14 -19.64 -5.34
CA PHE A 163 -4.55 -20.96 -5.81
C PHE A 163 -4.17 -21.20 -7.27
N VAL A 164 -4.32 -20.20 -8.15
CA VAL A 164 -3.94 -20.31 -9.57
C VAL A 164 -2.46 -20.61 -9.74
N TYR A 165 -1.57 -20.03 -8.92
CA TYR A 165 -0.15 -20.42 -8.94
C TYR A 165 0.05 -21.90 -8.62
N ILE A 166 -0.59 -22.40 -7.55
CA ILE A 166 -0.46 -23.81 -7.15
C ILE A 166 -1.05 -24.75 -8.22
N VAL A 167 -2.19 -24.38 -8.81
CA VAL A 167 -2.78 -25.14 -9.92
C VAL A 167 -1.84 -25.17 -11.11
N THR A 168 -1.24 -24.03 -11.48
CA THR A 168 -0.27 -23.93 -12.59
C THR A 168 0.88 -24.91 -12.39
N ALA A 169 1.38 -25.09 -11.16
CA ALA A 169 2.42 -26.05 -10.84
C ALA A 169 2.03 -27.51 -11.07
N ILE A 170 0.73 -27.84 -10.97
CA ILE A 170 0.22 -29.21 -11.04
C ILE A 170 -0.16 -29.56 -12.48
N VAL A 171 -0.85 -28.66 -13.17
CA VAL A 171 -1.39 -28.93 -14.52
C VAL A 171 -0.46 -28.47 -15.64
N GLY A 172 0.57 -27.70 -15.33
CA GLY A 172 1.45 -27.06 -16.30
C GLY A 172 0.87 -25.74 -16.82
N VAL A 173 1.75 -24.88 -17.33
CA VAL A 173 1.36 -23.59 -17.92
C VAL A 173 0.57 -23.79 -19.22
N GLU A 174 0.84 -24.90 -19.91
CA GLU A 174 0.23 -25.25 -21.18
C GLU A 174 -1.29 -25.45 -21.08
N ALA A 175 -1.80 -25.78 -19.90
CA ALA A 175 -3.23 -25.84 -19.63
C ALA A 175 -3.95 -24.50 -19.87
N TRP A 176 -3.23 -23.37 -19.73
CA TRP A 176 -3.80 -22.03 -19.93
C TRP A 176 -3.92 -21.62 -21.41
N TYR A 177 -3.36 -22.41 -22.34
CA TYR A 177 -3.44 -22.14 -23.78
C TYR A 177 -4.78 -22.55 -24.38
N GLU A 178 -5.46 -23.51 -23.75
CA GLU A 178 -6.72 -24.07 -24.24
C GLU A 178 -7.92 -23.23 -23.77
N PRO A 179 -8.99 -23.16 -24.58
CA PRO A 179 -10.20 -22.48 -24.18
C PRO A 179 -10.90 -23.24 -23.04
N PHE A 180 -11.44 -22.49 -22.09
CA PHE A 180 -12.21 -23.07 -20.98
C PHE A 180 -13.71 -23.17 -21.31
N LEU A 181 -14.21 -22.35 -22.24
CA LEU A 181 -15.60 -22.33 -22.67
C LEU A 181 -15.72 -21.79 -24.10
N PHE A 182 -16.17 -22.63 -25.03
CA PHE A 182 -16.21 -22.30 -26.47
C PHE A 182 -14.85 -21.79 -26.97
N ASN A 183 -14.76 -20.51 -27.36
CA ASN A 183 -13.53 -19.86 -27.82
C ASN A 183 -12.95 -18.90 -26.76
N PHE A 184 -13.46 -18.90 -25.53
CA PHE A 184 -12.95 -18.06 -24.45
C PHE A 184 -11.77 -18.73 -23.77
N LEU A 185 -10.66 -18.01 -23.68
CA LEU A 185 -9.43 -18.45 -23.04
C LEU A 185 -9.39 -17.97 -21.58
N TYR A 186 -8.62 -18.66 -20.74
CA TYR A 186 -8.45 -18.26 -19.33
C TYR A 186 -7.87 -16.85 -19.17
N ARG A 187 -7.03 -16.43 -20.12
CA ARG A 187 -6.50 -15.05 -20.17
C ARG A 187 -7.59 -13.99 -20.38
N ASP A 188 -8.62 -14.32 -21.15
CA ASP A 188 -9.75 -13.43 -21.43
C ASP A 188 -10.63 -13.32 -20.19
N LEU A 189 -10.85 -14.46 -19.50
CA LEU A 189 -11.55 -14.48 -18.22
C LEU A 189 -10.81 -13.64 -17.16
N PHE A 190 -9.48 -13.77 -17.07
CA PHE A 190 -8.66 -12.97 -16.15
C PHE A 190 -8.78 -11.46 -16.44
N THR A 191 -8.66 -11.07 -17.71
CA THR A 191 -8.82 -9.68 -18.17
C THR A 191 -10.22 -9.16 -17.85
N ALA A 192 -11.26 -9.94 -18.17
CA ALA A 192 -12.65 -9.58 -17.91
C ALA A 192 -12.96 -9.49 -16.42
N MET A 193 -12.36 -10.34 -15.57
CA MET A 193 -12.55 -10.31 -14.13
C MET A 193 -11.97 -9.03 -13.51
N ILE A 194 -10.77 -8.61 -13.92
CA ILE A 194 -10.15 -7.36 -13.44
C ILE A 194 -11.01 -6.16 -13.83
N ILE A 195 -11.35 -6.03 -15.13
CA ILE A 195 -12.14 -4.92 -15.64
C ILE A 195 -13.55 -4.93 -15.04
N GLY A 196 -14.19 -6.10 -14.98
CA GLY A 196 -15.52 -6.29 -14.41
C GLY A 196 -15.57 -5.95 -12.92
N CYS A 197 -14.57 -6.37 -12.13
CA CYS A 197 -14.50 -6.01 -10.71
C CYS A 197 -14.32 -4.49 -10.53
N ALA A 198 -13.50 -3.83 -11.36
CA ALA A 198 -13.33 -2.39 -11.31
C ALA A 198 -14.63 -1.63 -11.65
N LEU A 199 -15.30 -2.00 -12.75
CA LEU A 199 -16.48 -1.28 -13.27
C LEU A 199 -17.78 -1.63 -12.55
N CYS A 200 -17.95 -2.85 -12.04
CA CYS A 200 -19.20 -3.32 -11.44
C CYS A 200 -19.18 -3.33 -9.91
N VAL A 201 -17.99 -3.34 -9.28
CA VAL A 201 -17.87 -3.42 -7.81
C VAL A 201 -17.18 -2.18 -7.27
N THR A 202 -15.92 -1.95 -7.64
CA THR A 202 -15.08 -0.92 -6.99
C THR A 202 -15.58 0.49 -7.29
N LEU A 203 -15.74 0.83 -8.58
CA LEU A 203 -16.18 2.16 -9.00
C LEU A 203 -17.60 2.51 -8.53
N PRO A 204 -18.63 1.66 -8.76
CA PRO A 204 -19.97 1.96 -8.30
C PRO A 204 -20.05 2.11 -6.79
N MET A 205 -19.35 1.28 -6.01
CA MET A 205 -19.41 1.33 -4.55
C MET A 205 -18.79 2.64 -4.01
N SER A 206 -17.62 3.03 -4.50
CA SER A 206 -16.99 4.29 -4.08
C SER A 206 -17.80 5.52 -4.49
N LEU A 207 -18.41 5.52 -5.68
CA LEU A 207 -19.33 6.58 -6.09
C LEU A 207 -20.58 6.62 -5.21
N LEU A 208 -21.19 5.47 -4.91
CA LEU A 208 -22.37 5.40 -4.03
C LEU A 208 -22.05 5.94 -2.62
N ASN A 209 -20.90 5.58 -2.06
CA ASN A 209 -20.47 6.08 -0.75
C ASN A 209 -20.19 7.59 -0.78
N PHE A 210 -19.56 8.10 -1.83
CA PHE A 210 -19.37 9.53 -2.04
C PHE A 210 -20.71 10.26 -2.13
N PHE A 211 -21.64 9.81 -2.98
CA PHE A 211 -22.95 10.44 -3.14
C PHE A 211 -23.81 10.37 -1.88
N ARG A 212 -23.72 9.29 -1.10
CA ARG A 212 -24.36 9.20 0.22
C ARG A 212 -23.79 10.24 1.17
N SER A 213 -22.47 10.41 1.22
CA SER A 213 -21.82 11.43 2.06
C SER A 213 -22.16 12.85 1.60
N TYR A 214 -22.25 13.07 0.29
CA TYR A 214 -22.70 14.34 -0.28
C TYR A 214 -24.14 14.67 0.16
N LYS A 215 -25.08 13.73 -0.01
CA LYS A 215 -26.48 13.91 0.37
C LYS A 215 -26.66 14.16 1.87
N ASN A 216 -25.82 13.54 2.70
CA ASN A 216 -25.86 13.69 4.15
C ASN A 216 -25.08 14.92 4.66
N ASN A 217 -24.45 15.71 3.78
CA ASN A 217 -23.58 16.83 4.12
C ASN A 217 -22.43 16.46 5.07
N THR A 218 -21.87 15.26 4.89
CA THR A 218 -20.76 14.73 5.70
C THR A 218 -19.42 14.71 4.96
N LEU A 219 -19.35 15.30 3.76
CA LEU A 219 -18.08 15.41 3.02
C LEU A 219 -17.10 16.34 3.75
N LYS A 220 -15.81 16.00 3.68
CA LYS A 220 -14.72 16.84 4.18
C LYS A 220 -14.48 18.09 3.32
N HIS A 221 -14.81 18.01 2.04
CA HIS A 221 -14.55 19.05 1.05
C HIS A 221 -15.85 19.50 0.39
N ASN A 222 -16.07 20.81 0.32
CA ASN A 222 -17.29 21.41 -0.24
C ASN A 222 -17.17 21.74 -1.73
N SER A 223 -15.95 21.71 -2.29
CA SER A 223 -15.69 22.02 -3.69
C SER A 223 -15.39 20.75 -4.49
N VAL A 224 -16.01 20.63 -5.68
CA VAL A 224 -15.73 19.55 -6.63
C VAL A 224 -14.24 19.53 -7.02
N TYR A 225 -13.62 20.71 -7.15
CA TYR A 225 -12.20 20.80 -7.44
C TYR A 225 -11.37 20.12 -6.35
N GLU A 226 -11.60 20.49 -5.08
CA GLU A 226 -10.89 19.93 -3.94
C GLU A 226 -11.13 18.42 -3.79
N ALA A 227 -12.35 17.96 -4.07
CA ALA A 227 -12.69 16.54 -4.05
C ALA A 227 -11.92 15.72 -5.10
N MET A 228 -11.56 16.34 -6.23
CA MET A 228 -10.91 15.66 -7.37
C MET A 228 -9.38 15.81 -7.40
N VAL A 229 -8.78 16.64 -6.53
CA VAL A 229 -7.32 16.81 -6.44
C VAL A 229 -6.56 15.47 -6.36
N PRO A 230 -7.01 14.44 -5.59
CA PRO A 230 -6.30 13.16 -5.50
C PRO A 230 -6.05 12.46 -6.84
N PHE A 231 -6.86 12.74 -7.87
CA PHE A 231 -6.71 12.13 -9.19
C PHE A 231 -5.76 12.86 -10.13
N PHE A 232 -5.38 14.11 -9.84
CA PHE A 232 -4.58 14.89 -10.78
C PHE A 232 -3.22 14.23 -11.09
N SER A 233 -2.45 13.92 -10.05
CA SER A 233 -1.12 13.31 -10.21
C SER A 233 -1.17 11.89 -10.82
N PRO A 234 -2.04 10.96 -10.36
CA PRO A 234 -2.17 9.64 -10.99
C PRO A 234 -2.60 9.71 -12.46
N CYS A 235 -3.57 10.55 -12.80
CA CYS A 235 -4.00 10.71 -14.20
C CYS A 235 -2.87 11.29 -15.07
N LEU A 236 -2.08 12.24 -14.56
CA LEU A 236 -0.94 12.77 -15.29
C LEU A 236 0.17 11.73 -15.46
N LEU A 237 0.48 10.93 -14.43
CA LEU A 237 1.41 9.79 -14.51
C LEU A 237 1.03 8.85 -15.64
N PHE A 238 -0.25 8.47 -15.67
CA PHE A 238 -0.86 7.62 -16.67
C PHE A 238 -0.73 8.23 -18.07
N ILE A 239 -1.18 9.47 -18.28
CA ILE A 239 -1.06 10.15 -19.58
C ILE A 239 0.40 10.20 -20.06
N LEU A 240 1.35 10.59 -19.20
CA LEU A 240 2.77 10.69 -19.57
C LEU A 240 3.39 9.32 -19.89
N SER A 241 3.06 8.30 -19.11
CA SER A 241 3.59 6.94 -19.32
C SER A 241 3.04 6.33 -20.61
N THR A 242 1.76 6.57 -20.93
CA THR A 242 1.17 6.13 -22.21
C THR A 242 1.74 6.91 -23.38
N ALA A 243 1.95 8.22 -23.23
CA ALA A 243 2.60 9.02 -24.25
C ALA A 243 3.99 8.48 -24.57
N TRP A 244 4.79 8.14 -23.54
CA TRP A 244 6.08 7.47 -23.74
C TRP A 244 5.92 6.17 -24.53
N ILE A 245 5.04 5.27 -24.12
CA ILE A 245 4.85 3.98 -24.81
C ILE A 245 4.49 4.19 -26.29
N LEU A 246 3.56 5.10 -26.58
CA LEU A 246 3.06 5.31 -27.95
C LEU A 246 4.03 6.07 -28.85
N GLN A 247 4.92 6.87 -28.27
CA GLN A 247 5.90 7.71 -28.99
C GLN A 247 7.32 7.13 -28.97
N SER A 248 7.50 6.01 -28.26
CA SER A 248 8.78 5.33 -28.10
C SER A 248 9.29 4.83 -29.45
N PRO A 249 10.44 5.31 -29.95
CA PRO A 249 11.02 4.83 -31.21
C PRO A 249 11.52 3.38 -31.13
N SER A 250 11.74 2.84 -29.93
CA SER A 250 12.32 1.52 -29.71
C SER A 250 11.32 0.43 -29.32
N ASP A 251 10.02 0.74 -29.25
CA ASP A 251 9.04 -0.10 -28.55
C ASP A 251 9.50 -0.48 -27.12
N ILE A 252 9.82 0.53 -26.30
CA ILE A 252 10.43 0.38 -24.97
C ILE A 252 9.65 -0.57 -24.04
N LEU A 253 8.33 -0.61 -24.18
CA LEU A 253 7.47 -1.52 -23.42
C LEU A 253 7.68 -2.99 -23.82
N GLU A 254 7.95 -3.26 -25.10
CA GLU A 254 8.23 -4.61 -25.59
C GLU A 254 9.67 -5.05 -25.21
N ILE A 255 10.62 -4.12 -25.10
CA ILE A 255 12.01 -4.41 -24.72
C ILE A 255 12.16 -4.59 -23.20
N HIS A 256 11.55 -3.72 -22.39
CA HIS A 256 11.73 -3.70 -20.94
C HIS A 256 10.39 -3.65 -20.16
N PRO A 257 9.44 -4.57 -20.41
CA PRO A 257 8.08 -4.47 -19.87
C PRO A 257 8.08 -4.44 -18.33
N ARG A 258 8.80 -5.37 -17.69
CA ARG A 258 8.83 -5.52 -16.24
C ARG A 258 9.36 -4.26 -15.53
N LEU A 259 10.42 -3.69 -16.09
CA LEU A 259 11.04 -2.47 -15.55
C LEU A 259 10.11 -1.26 -15.74
N PHE A 260 9.48 -1.15 -16.90
CA PHE A 260 8.52 -0.07 -17.17
C PHE A 260 7.34 -0.10 -16.21
N TYR A 261 6.74 -1.28 -15.97
CA TYR A 261 5.67 -1.43 -14.97
C TYR A 261 6.15 -1.05 -13.57
N PHE A 262 7.33 -1.52 -13.17
CA PHE A 262 7.90 -1.22 -11.86
C PHE A 262 8.12 0.29 -11.67
N MET A 263 8.61 1.00 -12.70
CA MET A 263 8.74 2.45 -12.68
C MET A 263 7.39 3.16 -12.45
N VAL A 264 6.37 2.80 -13.25
CA VAL A 264 5.02 3.38 -13.13
C VAL A 264 4.42 3.08 -11.75
N GLY A 265 4.50 1.83 -11.30
CA GLY A 265 4.00 1.40 -9.99
C GLY A 265 4.69 2.12 -8.83
N THR A 266 6.01 2.32 -8.91
CA THR A 266 6.78 3.04 -7.88
C THR A 266 6.41 4.53 -7.83
N ALA A 267 6.24 5.18 -8.98
CA ALA A 267 5.77 6.56 -9.04
C ALA A 267 4.36 6.70 -8.45
N PHE A 268 3.46 5.76 -8.81
CA PHE A 268 2.11 5.71 -8.29
C PHE A 268 2.09 5.49 -6.76
N ALA A 269 2.91 4.58 -6.25
CA ALA A 269 3.04 4.34 -4.81
C ALA A 269 3.51 5.60 -4.08
N ASN A 270 4.46 6.36 -4.64
CA ASN A 270 4.88 7.64 -4.07
C ASN A 270 3.74 8.67 -4.00
N ILE A 271 2.98 8.82 -5.09
CA ILE A 271 1.80 9.69 -5.13
C ILE A 271 0.79 9.28 -4.06
N THR A 272 0.52 7.98 -3.95
CA THR A 272 -0.49 7.44 -3.04
C THR A 272 -0.06 7.58 -1.58
N CYS A 273 1.21 7.33 -1.26
CA CYS A 273 1.73 7.57 0.09
C CYS A 273 1.58 9.03 0.52
N GLN A 274 1.74 10.00 -0.39
CA GLN A 274 1.49 11.42 -0.07
C GLN A 274 0.01 11.68 0.23
N LEU A 275 -0.90 11.07 -0.54
CA LEU A 275 -2.33 11.14 -0.28
C LEU A 275 -2.68 10.52 1.07
N ILE A 276 -2.14 9.34 1.40
CA ILE A 276 -2.38 8.65 2.68
C ILE A 276 -1.90 9.51 3.85
N VAL A 277 -0.70 10.08 3.76
CA VAL A 277 -0.21 11.03 4.79
C VAL A 277 -1.23 12.16 5.00
N CYS A 278 -1.71 12.77 3.92
CA CYS A 278 -2.68 13.86 3.99
C CYS A 278 -4.02 13.45 4.62
N GLN A 279 -4.48 12.22 4.37
CA GLN A 279 -5.68 11.66 5.01
C GLN A 279 -5.49 11.51 6.52
N MET A 280 -4.31 11.05 6.95
CA MET A 280 -3.98 10.85 8.37
C MET A 280 -3.77 12.17 9.12
N SER A 281 -3.14 13.15 8.47
CA SER A 281 -2.91 14.48 9.05
C SER A 281 -4.11 15.42 8.88
N SER A 282 -5.16 15.00 8.17
CA SER A 282 -6.29 15.86 7.78
C SER A 282 -5.85 17.14 7.06
N THR A 283 -4.83 17.04 6.23
CA THR A 283 -4.32 18.14 5.40
C THR A 283 -4.74 17.96 3.94
N ARG A 284 -4.69 19.05 3.18
CA ARG A 284 -4.93 19.02 1.73
C ARG A 284 -3.83 18.20 1.05
N CYS A 285 -4.20 17.35 0.09
CA CYS A 285 -3.23 16.63 -0.72
C CYS A 285 -2.50 17.56 -1.71
N PRO A 286 -1.21 17.29 -2.02
CA PRO A 286 -0.49 18.05 -3.03
C PRO A 286 -1.11 17.78 -4.41
N THR A 287 -1.30 18.83 -5.20
CA THR A 287 -1.88 18.70 -6.54
C THR A 287 -0.94 17.94 -7.48
N LEU A 288 0.34 18.32 -7.49
CA LEU A 288 1.36 17.73 -8.35
C LEU A 288 2.43 17.01 -7.52
N ASN A 289 2.72 15.77 -7.90
CA ASN A 289 3.87 15.03 -7.39
C ASN A 289 5.12 15.34 -8.20
N TRP A 290 6.22 15.63 -7.51
CA TRP A 290 7.49 16.05 -8.11
C TRP A 290 8.16 14.99 -9.00
N LEU A 291 7.85 13.70 -8.82
CA LEU A 291 8.35 12.65 -9.71
C LEU A 291 7.84 12.79 -11.15
N LEU A 292 6.74 13.51 -11.37
CA LEU A 292 6.17 13.70 -12.71
C LEU A 292 6.97 14.69 -13.57
N VAL A 293 7.78 15.55 -12.95
CA VAL A 293 8.63 16.52 -13.67
C VAL A 293 9.73 15.81 -14.48
N PRO A 294 10.60 14.96 -13.89
CA PRO A 294 11.59 14.23 -14.68
C PRO A 294 10.95 13.25 -15.67
N LEU A 295 9.78 12.66 -15.37
CA LEU A 295 9.05 11.85 -16.35
C LEU A 295 8.63 12.68 -17.56
N PHE A 296 8.05 13.86 -17.35
CA PHE A 296 7.67 14.77 -18.44
C PHE A 296 8.89 15.16 -19.30
N LEU A 297 10.03 15.46 -18.67
CA LEU A 297 11.26 15.78 -19.39
C LEU A 297 11.76 14.61 -20.24
N VAL A 298 11.70 13.38 -19.71
CA VAL A 298 12.05 12.17 -20.47
C VAL A 298 11.12 11.97 -21.66
N VAL A 299 9.81 12.11 -21.48
CA VAL A 299 8.82 12.03 -22.58
C VAL A 299 9.10 13.08 -23.65
N LEU A 300 9.44 14.32 -23.27
CA LEU A 300 9.81 15.37 -24.21
C LEU A 300 11.07 15.00 -24.99
N VAL A 301 12.11 14.51 -24.32
CA VAL A 301 13.36 14.08 -24.96
C VAL A 301 13.11 12.93 -25.94
N VAL A 302 12.31 11.94 -25.57
CA VAL A 302 11.94 10.82 -26.45
C VAL A 302 11.20 11.30 -27.70
N ASN A 303 10.27 12.26 -27.55
CA ASN A 303 9.57 12.87 -28.68
C ASN A 303 10.47 13.65 -29.65
N LEU A 304 11.60 14.18 -29.18
CA LEU A 304 12.58 14.85 -30.04
C LEU A 304 13.42 13.86 -30.87
N GLY A 305 13.27 12.55 -30.62
CA GLY A 305 14.02 11.50 -31.27
C GLY A 305 15.31 11.19 -30.53
N VAL A 306 15.37 9.97 -29.97
CA VAL A 306 16.57 9.44 -29.31
C VAL A 306 16.94 8.08 -29.91
N ALA A 307 18.23 7.75 -29.83
CA ALA A 307 18.68 6.41 -30.17
C ALA A 307 18.16 5.39 -29.14
N SER A 308 17.92 4.15 -29.57
CA SER A 308 17.29 3.12 -28.74
C SER A 308 18.03 2.84 -27.42
N TYR A 309 19.36 2.79 -27.45
CA TYR A 309 20.15 2.59 -26.24
C TYR A 309 19.99 3.74 -25.23
N VAL A 310 19.78 4.98 -25.71
CA VAL A 310 19.57 6.14 -24.84
C VAL A 310 18.21 6.03 -24.15
N GLU A 311 17.18 5.61 -24.87
CA GLU A 311 15.84 5.40 -24.32
C GLU A 311 15.85 4.36 -23.18
N SER A 312 16.52 3.22 -23.38
CA SER A 312 16.71 2.22 -22.32
C SER A 312 17.44 2.81 -21.10
N VAL A 313 18.54 3.55 -21.32
CA VAL A 313 19.28 4.21 -20.23
C VAL A 313 18.42 5.22 -19.47
N LEU A 314 17.57 5.98 -20.16
CA LEU A 314 16.61 6.89 -19.53
C LEU A 314 15.62 6.13 -18.65
N LEU A 315 15.09 4.98 -19.11
CA LEU A 315 14.22 4.13 -18.30
C LEU A 315 14.92 3.59 -17.05
N TYR A 316 16.12 3.04 -17.17
CA TYR A 316 16.90 2.56 -16.02
C TYR A 316 17.16 3.68 -15.01
N THR A 317 17.57 4.85 -15.50
CA THR A 317 17.88 6.02 -14.67
C THR A 317 16.63 6.52 -13.95
N LEU A 318 15.53 6.70 -14.67
CA LEU A 318 14.29 7.20 -14.08
C LEU A 318 13.73 6.22 -13.05
N THR A 319 13.78 4.93 -13.35
CA THR A 319 13.38 3.87 -12.41
C THR A 319 14.21 3.93 -11.13
N ALA A 320 15.55 3.99 -11.25
CA ALA A 320 16.44 4.09 -10.08
C ALA A 320 16.15 5.35 -9.25
N VAL A 321 15.99 6.51 -9.90
CA VAL A 321 15.65 7.77 -9.23
C VAL A 321 14.31 7.67 -8.51
N PHE A 322 13.28 7.10 -9.13
CA PHE A 322 11.96 6.94 -8.52
C PHE A 322 11.98 5.99 -7.34
N THR A 323 12.66 4.85 -7.45
CA THR A 323 12.81 3.89 -6.36
C THR A 323 13.56 4.51 -5.19
N LEU A 324 14.69 5.18 -5.43
CA LEU A 324 15.44 5.86 -4.37
C LEU A 324 14.61 6.98 -3.72
N ALA A 325 13.89 7.77 -4.52
CA ALA A 325 13.02 8.83 -4.00
C ALA A 325 11.85 8.27 -3.18
N HIS A 326 11.26 7.15 -3.58
CA HIS A 326 10.19 6.48 -2.84
C HIS A 326 10.68 5.91 -1.52
N ILE A 327 11.82 5.20 -1.53
CA ILE A 327 12.44 4.66 -0.30
C ILE A 327 12.82 5.82 0.64
N HIS A 328 13.47 6.87 0.11
CA HIS A 328 13.82 8.05 0.89
C HIS A 328 12.59 8.72 1.49
N TYR A 329 11.51 8.88 0.74
CA TYR A 329 10.25 9.41 1.24
C TYR A 329 9.71 8.57 2.40
N GLY A 330 9.63 7.24 2.24
CA GLY A 330 9.18 6.32 3.30
C GLY A 330 10.02 6.45 4.58
N VAL A 331 11.35 6.39 4.46
CA VAL A 331 12.27 6.53 5.61
C VAL A 331 12.13 7.89 6.29
N ARG A 332 11.97 8.98 5.53
CA ARG A 332 11.79 10.33 6.07
C ARG A 332 10.47 10.48 6.81
N VAL A 333 9.38 9.92 6.29
CA VAL A 333 8.09 9.99 6.96
C VAL A 333 8.10 9.19 8.25
N VAL A 334 8.64 7.96 8.24
CA VAL A 334 8.76 7.13 9.45
C VAL A 334 9.62 7.83 10.51
N SER A 335 10.81 8.33 10.13
CA SER A 335 11.71 9.01 11.07
C SER A 335 11.13 10.30 11.65
N HIS A 336 10.44 11.11 10.84
CA HIS A 336 9.82 12.35 11.33
C HIS A 336 8.65 12.07 12.27
N LEU A 337 7.86 11.03 12.00
CA LEU A 337 6.76 10.62 12.86
C LEU A 337 7.24 10.00 14.16
N GLU A 338 8.33 9.22 14.15
CA GLU A 338 8.96 8.70 15.37
C GLU A 338 9.45 9.84 16.27
N GLN A 339 10.19 10.80 15.72
CA GLN A 339 10.72 11.96 16.47
C GLN A 339 9.59 12.81 17.09
N ASN A 340 8.53 13.08 16.32
CA ASN A 340 7.39 13.86 16.80
C ASN A 340 6.52 13.08 17.80
N TRP A 341 6.42 11.75 17.66
CA TRP A 341 5.73 10.91 18.65
C TRP A 341 6.44 10.93 20.00
N PHE A 342 7.77 10.78 20.02
CA PHE A 342 8.55 10.95 21.25
C PHE A 342 8.32 12.32 21.90
N TYR A 343 8.30 13.39 21.09
CA TYR A 343 8.03 14.74 21.59
C TYR A 343 6.60 14.89 22.15
N LEU A 344 5.59 14.36 21.46
CA LEU A 344 4.19 14.42 21.90
C LEU A 344 3.94 13.58 23.16
N VAL A 345 4.56 12.41 23.29
CA VAL A 345 4.53 11.60 24.51
C VAL A 345 5.17 12.37 25.66
N LEU A 346 6.35 12.97 25.47
CA LEU A 346 7.00 13.77 26.51
C LEU A 346 6.16 14.98 26.93
N VAL A 347 5.52 15.68 25.99
CA VAL A 347 4.66 16.84 26.26
C VAL A 347 3.33 16.41 26.92
N SER A 348 2.72 15.32 26.47
CA SER A 348 1.52 14.73 27.05
C SER A 348 1.78 14.26 28.49
N SER A 349 2.86 13.51 28.71
CA SER A 349 3.29 13.09 30.04
C SER A 349 3.57 14.28 30.96
N ARG A 350 4.16 15.37 30.45
CA ARG A 350 4.33 16.62 31.19
C ARG A 350 3.01 17.32 31.49
N LYS A 351 2.05 17.35 30.57
CA LYS A 351 0.69 17.91 30.81
C LYS A 351 -0.06 17.11 31.86
N VAL A 352 -0.08 15.78 31.74
CA VAL A 352 -0.73 14.87 32.70
C VAL A 352 -0.06 14.96 34.08
N ALA A 353 1.27 15.06 34.14
CA ALA A 353 1.99 15.29 35.39
C ALA A 353 1.65 16.66 36.00
N LYS A 354 1.53 17.71 35.18
CA LYS A 354 1.16 19.06 35.62
C LYS A 354 -0.29 19.13 36.11
N GLU A 355 -1.23 18.45 35.45
CA GLU A 355 -2.62 18.35 35.90
C GLU A 355 -2.76 17.53 37.18
N LYS A 356 -2.01 16.42 37.31
CA LYS A 356 -1.95 15.65 38.56
C LYS A 356 -1.36 16.48 39.70
N PHE A 357 -0.30 17.25 39.44
CA PHE A 357 0.30 18.16 40.41
C PHE A 357 -0.67 19.27 40.81
N GLN A 358 -1.35 19.92 39.86
CA GLN A 358 -2.34 20.95 40.14
C GLN A 358 -3.55 20.40 40.91
N LYS A 359 -4.02 19.19 40.60
CA LYS A 359 -5.06 18.51 41.38
C LYS A 359 -4.59 18.14 42.78
N LYS A 360 -3.32 17.72 42.95
CA LYS A 360 -2.72 17.43 44.26
C LYS A 360 -2.59 18.70 45.11
N VAL A 361 -2.14 19.81 44.53
CA VAL A 361 -2.07 21.13 45.19
C VAL A 361 -3.45 21.68 45.53
N ALA A 362 -4.44 21.52 44.64
CA ALA A 362 -5.83 21.91 44.91
C ALA A 362 -6.51 21.05 45.98
N TYR A 363 -6.17 19.75 46.02
CA TYR A 363 -6.60 18.85 47.07
C TYR A 363 -5.95 19.21 48.41
N GLU A 364 -4.63 19.40 48.46
CA GLU A 364 -3.89 19.79 49.67
C GLU A 364 -4.33 21.17 50.22
N SER A 365 -4.71 22.11 49.36
CA SER A 365 -5.23 23.40 49.79
C SER A 365 -6.66 23.33 50.36
N SER A 366 -7.46 22.31 50.04
CA SER A 366 -8.77 22.08 50.66
C SER A 366 -8.71 21.54 52.09
N TRP A 367 -7.53 21.10 52.55
CA TRP A 367 -7.29 20.61 53.93
C TRP A 367 -6.88 21.72 54.92
N LYS A 368 -6.89 23.00 54.50
CA LYS A 368 -6.60 24.13 55.39
C LYS A 368 -7.66 24.37 56.47
N ASN A 369 -8.84 23.77 56.38
CA ASN A 369 -9.95 23.99 57.33
C ASN A 369 -10.21 22.84 58.32
N TRP A 370 -9.30 21.87 58.46
CA TRP A 370 -9.45 20.77 59.42
C TRP A 370 -8.38 20.88 60.52
N ASP A 371 -8.82 21.24 61.72
CA ASP A 371 -8.10 21.17 62.99
C ASP A 371 -8.21 19.75 63.54
N SER A 372 -7.20 18.93 63.29
CA SER A 372 -7.12 17.60 63.90
C SER A 372 -5.65 17.15 64.04
N PRO A 373 -5.26 16.60 65.20
CA PRO A 373 -3.87 16.26 65.53
C PRO A 373 -3.27 15.09 64.71
N TYR A 374 -4.01 14.50 63.76
CA TYR A 374 -3.54 13.40 62.92
C TYR A 374 -2.79 13.83 61.64
N LYS A 375 -2.61 15.14 61.40
CA LYS A 375 -2.00 15.71 60.19
C LYS A 375 -0.58 15.21 59.88
N TYR A 376 0.23 14.91 60.89
CA TYR A 376 1.65 14.56 60.68
C TYR A 376 1.90 13.09 60.32
N TRP A 377 0.97 12.17 60.61
CA TRP A 377 1.17 10.74 60.40
C TRP A 377 0.81 10.27 58.99
N ILE A 378 -0.13 10.94 58.32
CA ILE A 378 -0.58 10.60 56.96
C ILE A 378 0.32 11.24 55.89
N ILE A 379 0.87 12.43 56.16
CA ILE A 379 1.71 13.16 55.21
C ILE A 379 3.07 12.49 54.99
N SER A 380 3.68 11.85 56.00
CA SER A 380 5.00 11.22 55.84
C SER A 380 4.98 9.91 55.05
N ARG A 381 3.88 9.14 55.07
CA ARG A 381 3.77 7.90 54.28
C ARG A 381 3.48 8.14 52.80
N TYR A 382 2.72 9.19 52.46
CA TYR A 382 2.38 9.50 51.06
C TYR A 382 3.48 10.23 50.29
N ILE A 383 4.36 10.98 50.97
CA ILE A 383 5.47 11.69 50.31
C ILE A 383 6.62 10.72 49.97
N ILE A 384 6.80 9.64 50.74
CA ILE A 384 7.92 8.70 50.58
C ILE A 384 7.62 7.58 49.55
N SER A 385 6.36 7.15 49.36
CA SER A 385 6.06 6.13 48.32
C SER A 385 6.05 6.68 46.90
N ASP A 386 5.64 7.95 46.71
CA ASP A 386 5.52 8.56 45.38
C ASP A 386 6.86 9.09 44.83
N THR A 387 7.82 9.46 45.69
CA THR A 387 9.15 9.91 45.26
C THR A 387 10.03 8.77 44.75
N VAL A 388 9.88 7.56 45.32
CA VAL A 388 10.58 6.36 44.86
C VAL A 388 10.05 5.89 43.49
N SER A 389 8.74 6.02 43.24
CA SER A 389 8.13 5.65 41.95
C SER A 389 8.45 6.65 40.82
N LEU A 390 8.78 7.90 41.14
CA LEU A 390 9.16 8.90 40.13
C LEU A 390 10.63 8.78 39.72
N MET A 391 11.52 8.36 40.63
CA MET A 391 12.93 8.15 40.32
C MET A 391 13.18 6.86 39.51
N SER A 392 12.32 5.84 39.63
CA SER A 392 12.43 4.61 38.81
C SER A 392 11.93 4.75 37.37
N MET A 393 11.34 5.89 36.99
CA MET A 393 10.93 6.19 35.60
C MET A 393 11.92 7.12 34.87
N LEU A 394 13.00 7.54 35.53
CA LEU A 394 14.02 8.47 35.01
C LEU A 394 15.43 7.85 34.93
N GLN A 395 15.57 6.55 35.17
CA GLN A 395 16.70 5.71 34.78
C GLN A 395 16.20 4.72 33.73
#